data_AF-A0A316H1U2-F1
#
_entry.id   AF-A0A316H1U2-F1
#
_cell.length_a   1.000
_cell.length_b   1.000
_cell.length_c   1.000
_cell.angle_alpha   90.00
_cell.angle_beta   90.00
_cell.angle_gamma   90.00
#
_symmetry.space_group_name_H-M   'P 1'
#
loop_
_entity.id
_entity.type
_entity.pdbx_description
1 polymer ?
#
loop_
_entity_poly.entity_id
_entity_poly.type
_entity_poly.pdbx_seq_one_letter_code
_entity_poly.pdbx_strand_id
1 'polypeptide(L)' 'MSKTHPLGFRIERDLKEALVKAAKDDHRSVSSMVEIIIARWLRDRGYLVEKEERAA' A
#
# COMPACT_ATOMS: atom_id res chain seq x y z
N MET A 1 5.77 -6.22 -16.65
CA MET A 1 5.85 -5.41 -15.42
C MET A 1 5.19 -4.07 -15.70
N SER A 2 3.99 -3.86 -15.13
CA SER A 2 3.23 -2.62 -15.28
C SER A 2 4.05 -1.42 -14.82
N LYS A 3 3.89 -0.24 -15.45
CA LYS A 3 4.60 1.00 -15.10
C LYS A 3 4.32 1.34 -13.63
N THR A 4 5.26 1.04 -12.75
CA THR A 4 5.18 1.41 -11.33
C THR A 4 5.67 2.84 -11.16
N HIS A 5 4.94 3.63 -10.38
CA HIS A 5 5.36 4.97 -9.98
C HIS A 5 5.94 4.87 -8.57
N PRO A 6 7.26 5.08 -8.37
CA PRO A 6 7.89 4.89 -7.06
C PRO A 6 7.38 5.93 -6.05
N LEU A 7 7.17 5.49 -4.82
CA LEU A 7 6.71 6.32 -3.71
C LEU A 7 7.78 6.33 -2.60
N GLY A 8 8.24 7.53 -2.23
CA GLY A 8 9.29 7.71 -1.21
C GLY A 8 8.83 8.62 -0.08
N PHE A 9 8.91 8.13 1.17
CA PHE A 9 8.56 8.88 2.37
C PHE A 9 9.70 8.87 3.39
N ARG A 10 9.80 9.96 4.16
CA ARG A 10 10.53 9.97 5.42
C ARG A 10 9.52 9.71 6.53
N ILE A 11 9.80 8.70 7.34
CA ILE A 11 8.96 8.29 8.47
C ILE A 11 9.84 8.10 9.70
N GLU A 12 9.24 8.23 10.87
CA GLU A 12 9.89 7.93 12.13
C GLU A 12 10.36 6.48 12.19
N ARG A 13 11.44 6.24 12.93
CA ARG A 13 12.04 4.91 13.08
C ARG A 13 11.04 3.89 13.61
N ASP A 14 10.35 4.23 14.70
CA ASP A 14 9.43 3.32 15.38
C ASP A 14 8.27 2.91 14.47
N LEU A 15 7.81 3.84 13.62
CA LEU A 15 6.78 3.56 12.63
C LEU A 15 7.27 2.55 11.58
N LYS A 16 8.51 2.71 11.12
CA LYS A 16 9.13 1.76 10.18
C LYS A 16 9.25 0.37 10.79
N GLU A 17 9.69 0.27 12.03
CA GLU A 17 9.87 -1.01 12.73
C GLU A 17 8.54 -1.73 12.94
N ALA A 18 7.50 -1.00 13.38
CA ALA A 18 6.15 -1.53 13.51
C ALA A 18 5.59 -2.03 12.16
N LEU A 19 5.81 -1.27 11.08
CA LEU A 19 5.39 -1.65 9.73
C LEU A 19 6.10 -2.91 9.23
N VAL A 20 7.42 -3.03 9.46
CA VAL A 20 8.20 -4.23 9.11
C VAL A 20 7.69 -5.45 9.86
N LYS A 21 7.39 -5.31 11.15
CA LYS A 21 6.83 -6.40 11.95
C LYS A 21 5.46 -6.83 11.43
N ALA A 22 4.55 -5.88 11.21
CA ALA A 22 3.21 -6.17 10.68
C ALA A 22 3.25 -6.85 9.31
N ALA A 23 4.13 -6.41 8.42
CA ALA A 23 4.31 -7.04 7.11
C ALA A 23 4.81 -8.50 7.24
N LYS A 24 5.74 -8.76 8.16
CA LYS A 24 6.24 -10.11 8.45
C LYS A 24 5.14 -11.02 9.01
N ASP A 25 4.35 -10.52 9.96
CA ASP A 25 3.26 -11.27 10.59
C ASP A 25 2.15 -11.61 9.57
N ASP A 26 1.94 -10.77 8.57
CA ASP A 26 1.01 -10.98 7.44
C ASP A 26 1.64 -11.77 6.26
N HIS A 27 2.85 -12.30 6.43
CA HIS A 27 3.61 -13.04 5.39
C HIS A 27 3.80 -12.28 4.06
N ARG A 28 3.97 -10.96 4.12
CA ARG A 28 4.03 -10.09 2.92
C ARG A 28 5.19 -9.11 2.97
N SER A 29 5.50 -8.49 1.83
CA SER A 29 6.51 -7.44 1.77
C SER A 29 5.97 -6.12 2.34
N VAL A 30 6.86 -5.29 2.88
CA VAL A 30 6.51 -3.95 3.37
C VAL A 30 5.83 -3.11 2.29
N SER A 31 6.33 -3.14 1.05
CA SER A 31 5.73 -2.41 -0.06
C SER A 31 4.28 -2.86 -0.31
N SER A 32 4.03 -4.17 -0.29
CA SER A 32 2.69 -4.73 -0.52
C SER A 32 1.74 -4.40 0.64
N MET A 33 2.24 -4.38 1.88
CA MET A 33 1.47 -3.95 3.05
C MET A 33 1.08 -2.47 2.93
N VAL A 34 2.03 -1.60 2.60
CA VAL A 34 1.79 -0.16 2.40
C VAL A 34 0.76 0.08 1.30
N GLU A 35 0.85 -0.64 0.18
CA GLU A 35 -0.10 -0.54 -0.91
C GLU A 35 -1.53 -0.86 -0.46
N ILE A 36 -1.72 -1.94 0.32
CA ILE A 36 -3.05 -2.28 0.86
C ILE A 36 -3.57 -1.21 1.82
N ILE A 37 -2.74 -0.74 2.75
CA ILE A 37 -3.14 0.27 3.74
C ILE A 37 -3.56 1.56 3.03
N ILE A 38 -2.76 2.02 2.07
CA ILE A 38 -3.05 3.23 1.29
C ILE A 38 -4.30 3.02 0.43
N ALA A 39 -4.40 1.91 -0.30
CA ALA A 39 -5.54 1.65 -1.17
C ALA A 39 -6.85 1.58 -0.38
N ARG A 40 -6.85 0.88 0.76
CA ARG A 40 -8.01 0.80 1.66
C ARG A 40 -8.40 2.19 2.16
N TRP A 41 -7.44 2.94 2.71
CA TRP A 41 -7.71 4.29 3.22
C TRP A 41 -8.27 5.24 2.15
N LEU A 42 -7.76 5.14 0.91
CA LEU A 42 -8.23 5.95 -0.22
C LEU A 42 -9.63 5.52 -0.69
N ARG A 43 -9.92 4.22 -0.75
CA ARG A 43 -11.26 3.70 -1.11
C ARG A 43 -12.30 4.09 -0.07
N ASP A 44 -11.99 3.91 1.21
CA ASP A 44 -12.89 4.24 2.33
C ASP A 44 -13.28 5.73 2.32
N ARG A 45 -12.50 6.58 1.66
CA ARG A 45 -12.73 8.03 1.51
C ARG A 45 -13.20 8.45 0.11
N GLY A 46 -13.41 7.50 -0.80
CA GLY A 46 -13.84 7.76 -2.18
C GLY A 46 -12.77 8.36 -3.10
N TYR A 47 -11.49 8.39 -2.70
CA TYR A 47 -10.38 8.89 -3.52
C TYR A 47 -9.90 7.87 -4.55
N LEU A 48 -10.07 6.59 -4.25
CA LEU A 48 -9.77 5.50 -5.19
C LEU A 48 -11.09 4.80 -5.53
N VAL A 49 -11.57 5.01 -6.76
CA VAL A 49 -12.71 4.27 -7.31
C VAL A 49 -12.15 3.01 -7.96
N GLU A 50 -12.73 1.84 -7.66
CA GLU A 50 -12.39 0.63 -8.41
C GLU A 50 -12.75 0.85 -9.87
N LYS A 51 -11.75 0.83 -10.76
CA LYS A 51 -12.02 0.75 -12.19
C LYS A 51 -12.57 -0.65 -12.47
N GLU A 52 -13.88 -0.79 -12.45
CA GLU A 52 -14.54 -1.87 -13.19
C GLU A 52 -14.20 -1.69 -14.68
N GLU A 53 -13.79 -2.80 -15.31
CA GLU A 53 -13.66 -3.00 -16.76
C GLU A 53 -12.68 -2.11 -17.53
N ARG A 54 -11.43 -2.58 -17.65
CA ARG A 54 -10.65 -2.38 -18.88
C ARG A 54 -10.14 -3.72 -19.42
N ALA A 55 -11.10 -4.61 -19.65
CA ALA A 55 -10.99 -5.75 -20.54
C ALA A 55 -12.34 -5.88 -21.27
N ALA A 56 -12.70 -4.83 -22.02
CA ALA A 56 -13.56 -4.89 -23.19
C ALA A 56 -12.65 -4.84 -24.42
#